data_AF-A0A812TB21-F1
#
_entry.id   AF-A0A812TB21-F1
#
_cell.length_a   1.000
_cell.length_b   1.000
_cell.length_c   1.000
_cell.angle_alpha   90.00
_cell.angle_beta   90.00
_cell.angle_gamma   90.00
#
_symmetry.space_group_name_H-M   'P 1'
#
loop_
_entity.id
_entity.type
_entity.pdbx_description
1 polymer ?
#
loop_
_entity_poly.entity_id
_entity_poly.type
_entity_poly.pdbx_seq_one_letter_code
_entity_poly.pdbx_strand_id
1 'polypeptide(L)'
;MPPPPGCTYLYELTAVPNVWPLETVVDAFLHLACYDPAYRPGAEPGLLALRARLLDLWVLRPVEATAWLAQQQELYERHLGGKETKEARLAELLFQHGRSERSRCYVNSFSDAGLVRVAGSWVFSPQWEAILRPRCSELAGQLPAADAQAQADETAPKRHRLEERREEQQLAERLEAVESELQAAKEEVAQHKTQNEQLSAGLEDAQAAAAEKQRELQAAKHECELLTERLQAMQDEGAAQKEQREQLARRLAAAEAEAAGKRSDVQRLQDECDKHKECCAQLTNRLAVVETSTDKADVQTLLENAVLKDRCELLGQQVSKAEAKLEEKLGQMQEEKGVYKERCRQLERQLAEAKEEAKCLKAQLLSTTPASREEASGPGSKLAEQSGVAKAGGLVTGQAVEVSLESLAAALQVMPGHAAQVDALGELAKLLHQAAGKLAVGDLVVLDSGDPEALSSIHTEPSEGEELQVVFEPDLPHRSLLVC
;
A
#
# COMPACT_ATOMS: atom_id res chain seq x y z
N MET A 1 -35.96 75.70 -46.72
CA MET A 1 -34.79 75.43 -45.86
C MET A 1 -33.88 76.64 -45.86
N PRO A 2 -33.79 77.42 -44.76
CA PRO A 2 -33.07 78.68 -44.73
C PRO A 2 -31.58 78.52 -45.10
N PRO A 3 -30.96 79.53 -45.74
CA PRO A 3 -29.54 79.51 -46.05
C PRO A 3 -28.66 79.51 -44.79
N PRO A 4 -27.39 79.12 -44.90
CA PRO A 4 -26.41 79.43 -43.87
C PRO A 4 -26.36 80.95 -43.61
N PRO A 5 -26.15 81.38 -42.36
CA PRO A 5 -26.05 82.81 -42.04
C PRO A 5 -25.00 83.50 -42.92
N GLY A 6 -25.40 84.58 -43.61
CA GLY A 6 -24.51 85.36 -44.46
C GLY A 6 -24.32 84.85 -45.90
N CYS A 7 -24.96 83.75 -46.30
CA CYS A 7 -24.95 83.29 -47.70
C CYS A 7 -26.18 83.84 -48.45
N THR A 8 -25.96 84.75 -49.40
CA THR A 8 -27.02 85.25 -50.29
C THR A 8 -27.11 84.37 -51.54
N TYR A 9 -25.97 83.89 -52.02
CA TYR A 9 -25.87 83.11 -53.24
C TYR A 9 -25.31 81.72 -53.02
N LEU A 10 -25.67 80.79 -53.90
CA LEU A 10 -25.23 79.40 -53.81
C LEU A 10 -23.70 79.26 -53.90
N TYR A 11 -23.01 80.12 -54.66
CA TYR A 11 -21.54 80.10 -54.75
C TYR A 11 -20.83 80.67 -53.51
N GLU A 12 -21.55 81.24 -52.54
CA GLU A 12 -20.98 81.71 -51.27
C GLU A 12 -20.99 80.60 -50.19
N LEU A 13 -21.58 79.44 -50.54
CA LEU A 13 -21.74 78.33 -49.61
C LEU A 13 -20.36 77.82 -49.14
N THR A 14 -20.19 77.68 -47.83
CA THR A 14 -19.01 77.03 -47.22
C THR A 14 -19.36 75.78 -46.44
N ALA A 15 -20.63 75.60 -46.10
CA ALA A 15 -21.18 74.42 -45.43
C ALA A 15 -22.62 74.18 -45.90
N VAL A 16 -23.02 72.92 -46.01
CA VAL A 16 -24.37 72.54 -46.41
C VAL A 16 -25.20 72.23 -45.16
N PRO A 17 -26.39 72.82 -44.99
CA PRO A 17 -27.23 72.50 -43.85
C PRO A 17 -27.61 71.01 -43.80
N ASN A 18 -27.52 70.40 -42.61
CA ASN A 18 -27.85 68.98 -42.42
C ASN A 18 -29.31 68.63 -42.76
N VAL A 19 -30.18 69.62 -42.73
CA VAL A 19 -31.62 69.48 -43.00
C VAL A 19 -31.95 69.38 -44.49
N TRP A 20 -31.02 69.68 -45.40
CA TRP A 20 -31.30 69.58 -46.84
C TRP A 20 -31.52 68.11 -47.25
N PRO A 21 -32.63 67.81 -47.96
CA PRO A 21 -32.86 66.47 -48.52
C PRO A 21 -31.87 66.22 -49.66
N LEU A 22 -31.65 64.95 -49.99
CA LEU A 22 -30.67 64.53 -50.99
C LEU A 22 -30.88 65.25 -52.32
N GLU A 23 -32.13 65.32 -52.79
CA GLU A 23 -32.49 66.00 -54.05
C GLU A 23 -32.05 67.47 -54.06
N THR A 24 -32.23 68.20 -52.95
CA THR A 24 -31.80 69.61 -52.86
C THR A 24 -30.29 69.75 -52.91
N VAL A 25 -29.55 68.83 -52.28
CA VAL A 25 -28.08 68.82 -52.32
C VAL A 25 -27.59 68.46 -53.72
N VAL A 26 -28.24 67.51 -54.41
CA VAL A 26 -27.93 67.14 -55.80
C VAL A 26 -28.16 68.32 -56.73
N ASP A 27 -29.29 69.01 -56.62
CA ASP A 27 -29.61 70.15 -57.49
C ASP A 27 -28.66 71.33 -57.26
N ALA A 28 -28.33 71.60 -56.00
CA ALA A 28 -27.32 72.59 -55.65
C ALA A 28 -25.93 72.22 -56.19
N PHE A 29 -25.52 70.95 -56.06
CA PHE A 29 -24.26 70.46 -56.59
C PHE A 29 -24.19 70.61 -58.10
N LEU A 30 -25.21 70.16 -58.83
CA LEU A 30 -25.25 70.21 -60.29
C LEU A 30 -25.28 71.66 -60.80
N HIS A 31 -25.97 72.56 -60.08
CA HIS A 31 -25.96 73.97 -60.39
C HIS A 31 -24.56 74.60 -60.23
N LEU A 32 -23.85 74.29 -59.14
CA LEU A 32 -22.50 74.81 -58.90
C LEU A 32 -21.44 74.15 -59.77
N ALA A 33 -21.57 72.85 -60.01
CA ALA A 33 -20.67 72.05 -60.85
C ALA A 33 -20.63 72.53 -62.30
N CYS A 34 -21.65 73.27 -62.72
CA CYS A 34 -21.65 73.94 -64.01
C CYS A 34 -20.62 75.10 -64.06
N TYR A 35 -20.42 75.88 -62.99
CA TYR A 35 -19.57 77.09 -63.08
C TYR A 35 -18.13 76.75 -63.40
N ASP A 36 -17.62 77.41 -64.44
CA ASP A 36 -16.20 77.45 -64.75
C ASP A 36 -15.47 78.22 -63.62
N PRO A 37 -14.46 77.61 -62.97
CA PRO A 37 -13.65 78.25 -61.93
C PRO A 37 -13.09 79.62 -62.34
N ALA A 38 -12.82 79.85 -63.64
CA ALA A 38 -12.32 81.12 -64.16
C ALA A 38 -13.34 82.26 -64.04
N TYR A 39 -14.64 81.96 -64.12
CA TYR A 39 -15.71 82.97 -64.06
C TYR A 39 -16.21 83.23 -62.64
N ARG A 40 -16.13 82.23 -61.76
CA ARG A 40 -16.57 82.31 -60.35
C ARG A 40 -15.61 81.56 -59.43
N PRO A 41 -14.44 82.13 -59.10
CA PRO A 41 -13.45 81.48 -58.24
C PRO A 41 -13.96 81.18 -56.81
N GLY A 42 -14.98 81.90 -56.35
CA GLY A 42 -15.62 81.66 -55.05
C GLY A 42 -16.51 80.41 -54.99
N ALA A 43 -16.84 79.76 -56.12
CA ALA A 43 -17.77 78.63 -56.14
C ALA A 43 -17.18 77.29 -55.66
N GLU A 44 -15.85 77.14 -55.69
CA GLU A 44 -15.17 75.88 -55.39
C GLU A 44 -15.37 75.40 -53.93
N PRO A 45 -15.25 76.27 -52.89
CA PRO A 45 -15.58 75.88 -51.51
C PRO A 45 -17.00 75.32 -51.36
N GLY A 46 -17.99 75.92 -52.03
CA GLY A 46 -19.38 75.46 -52.00
C GLY A 46 -19.57 74.13 -52.71
N LEU A 47 -18.89 73.93 -53.84
CA LEU A 47 -18.89 72.66 -54.56
C LEU A 47 -18.31 71.53 -53.71
N LEU A 48 -17.18 71.78 -53.01
CA LEU A 48 -16.57 70.81 -52.09
C LEU A 48 -17.49 70.51 -50.90
N ALA A 49 -18.13 71.51 -50.32
CA ALA A 49 -19.09 71.32 -49.22
C ALA A 49 -20.30 70.47 -49.66
N LEU A 50 -20.84 70.71 -50.86
CA LEU A 50 -21.93 69.92 -51.44
C LEU A 50 -21.51 68.50 -51.78
N ARG A 51 -20.32 68.32 -52.34
CA ARG A 51 -19.75 67.01 -52.59
C ARG A 51 -19.59 66.20 -51.31
N ALA A 52 -18.99 66.77 -50.27
CA ALA A 52 -18.86 66.13 -48.97
C ALA A 52 -20.23 65.75 -48.40
N ARG A 53 -21.21 66.67 -48.47
CA ARG A 53 -22.56 66.39 -47.99
C ARG A 53 -23.28 65.31 -48.79
N LEU A 54 -23.05 65.22 -50.10
CA LEU A 54 -23.62 64.15 -50.93
C LEU A 54 -23.07 62.80 -50.53
N LEU A 55 -21.76 62.68 -50.28
CA LEU A 55 -21.16 61.46 -49.78
C LEU A 55 -21.76 61.06 -48.43
N ASP A 56 -21.89 62.03 -47.50
CA ASP A 56 -22.53 61.80 -46.21
C ASP A 56 -23.98 61.33 -46.35
N LEU A 57 -24.79 62.00 -47.19
CA LEU A 57 -26.19 61.63 -47.37
C LEU A 57 -26.36 60.29 -48.05
N TRP A 58 -25.46 59.93 -48.96
CA TRP A 58 -25.47 58.61 -49.60
C TRP A 58 -25.26 57.49 -48.59
N VAL A 59 -24.36 57.73 -47.62
CA VAL A 59 -24.07 56.80 -46.52
C VAL A 59 -25.15 56.80 -45.45
N LEU A 60 -25.59 57.98 -45.01
CA LEU A 60 -26.54 58.13 -43.89
C LEU A 60 -27.98 57.81 -44.29
N ARG A 61 -28.32 57.92 -45.58
CA ARG A 61 -29.69 57.73 -46.09
C ARG A 61 -29.71 56.89 -47.37
N PRO A 62 -29.26 55.63 -47.33
CA PRO A 62 -29.16 54.76 -48.50
C PRO A 62 -30.53 54.50 -49.17
N VAL A 63 -31.60 54.51 -48.38
CA VAL A 63 -32.98 54.39 -48.89
C VAL A 63 -33.38 55.60 -49.73
N GLU A 64 -33.07 56.82 -49.27
CA GLU A 64 -33.34 58.07 -50.01
C GLU A 64 -32.49 58.12 -51.30
N ALA A 65 -31.23 57.71 -51.21
CA ALA A 65 -30.32 57.62 -52.36
C ALA A 65 -30.77 56.60 -53.41
N THR A 66 -31.21 55.42 -52.97
CA THR A 66 -31.72 54.37 -53.88
C THR A 66 -33.04 54.78 -54.52
N ALA A 67 -33.94 55.42 -53.77
CA ALA A 67 -35.20 55.94 -54.30
C ALA A 67 -34.96 57.04 -55.34
N TRP A 68 -34.03 57.98 -55.05
CA TRP A 68 -33.62 59.00 -56.01
C TRP A 68 -33.04 58.37 -57.27
N LEU A 69 -32.15 57.38 -57.14
CA LEU A 69 -31.59 56.68 -58.30
C LEU A 69 -32.64 55.97 -59.14
N ALA A 70 -33.57 55.25 -58.50
CA ALA A 70 -34.64 54.55 -59.21
C ALA A 70 -35.52 55.54 -59.98
N GLN A 71 -35.87 56.68 -59.35
CA GLN A 71 -36.63 57.75 -59.99
C GLN A 71 -35.87 58.33 -61.21
N GLN A 72 -34.58 58.62 -61.08
CA GLN A 72 -33.80 59.14 -62.22
C GLN A 72 -33.61 58.10 -63.32
N GLN A 73 -33.47 56.81 -62.96
CA GLN A 73 -33.39 55.72 -63.94
C GLN A 73 -34.65 55.63 -64.78
N GLU A 74 -35.82 55.72 -64.17
CA GLU A 74 -37.11 55.72 -64.87
C GLU A 74 -37.22 56.93 -65.81
N LEU A 75 -36.82 58.11 -65.35
CA LEU A 75 -36.89 59.34 -66.14
C LEU A 75 -35.92 59.36 -67.34
N TYR A 76 -34.73 58.76 -67.18
CA TYR A 76 -33.65 58.85 -68.17
C TYR A 76 -33.25 57.51 -68.79
N GLU A 77 -34.09 56.48 -68.71
CA GLU A 77 -33.81 55.12 -69.19
C GLU A 77 -33.25 55.11 -70.63
N ARG A 78 -33.83 55.92 -71.53
CA ARG A 78 -33.41 56.04 -72.93
C ARG A 78 -31.97 56.53 -73.11
N HIS A 79 -31.41 57.22 -72.13
CA HIS A 79 -30.05 57.78 -72.16
C HIS A 79 -29.00 56.87 -71.50
N LEU A 80 -29.42 55.77 -70.87
CA LEU A 80 -28.52 54.84 -70.18
C LEU A 80 -27.91 53.77 -71.09
N GLY A 81 -28.34 53.70 -72.36
CA GLY A 81 -27.93 52.65 -73.31
C GLY A 81 -26.41 52.48 -73.41
N GLY A 82 -25.93 51.27 -73.09
CA GLY A 82 -24.53 50.86 -73.23
C GLY A 82 -23.61 51.14 -72.04
N LYS A 83 -24.12 51.64 -70.90
CA LYS A 83 -23.30 51.85 -69.70
C LYS A 83 -23.31 50.61 -68.81
N GLU A 84 -22.21 49.89 -68.77
CA GLU A 84 -22.12 48.61 -68.06
C GLU A 84 -21.86 48.76 -66.56
N THR A 85 -21.07 49.77 -66.15
CA THR A 85 -20.70 49.94 -64.73
C THR A 85 -21.72 50.78 -63.96
N LYS A 86 -21.84 50.53 -62.65
CA LYS A 86 -22.73 51.29 -61.75
C LYS A 86 -22.33 52.75 -61.69
N GLU A 87 -21.03 53.02 -61.69
CA GLU A 87 -20.42 54.35 -61.67
C GLU A 87 -20.75 55.12 -62.95
N ALA A 88 -20.62 54.48 -64.12
CA ALA A 88 -20.93 55.11 -65.40
C ALA A 88 -22.43 55.43 -65.53
N ARG A 89 -23.30 54.56 -65.01
CA ARG A 89 -24.75 54.80 -64.95
C ARG A 89 -25.07 55.97 -64.01
N LEU A 90 -24.52 55.98 -62.81
CA LEU A 90 -24.71 57.06 -61.82
C LEU A 90 -24.22 58.41 -62.35
N ALA A 91 -23.05 58.44 -62.98
CA ALA A 91 -22.51 59.63 -63.61
C ALA A 91 -23.45 60.18 -64.69
N GLU A 92 -24.05 59.30 -65.50
CA GLU A 92 -25.01 59.72 -66.53
C GLU A 92 -26.32 60.25 -65.93
N LEU A 93 -26.83 59.59 -64.89
CA LEU A 93 -28.06 60.03 -64.22
C LEU A 93 -27.89 61.42 -63.61
N LEU A 94 -26.78 61.66 -62.90
CA LEU A 94 -26.43 62.98 -62.36
C LEU A 94 -26.30 64.01 -63.48
N PHE A 95 -25.63 63.66 -64.58
CA PHE A 95 -25.46 64.53 -65.73
C PHE A 95 -26.80 64.89 -66.40
N GLN A 96 -27.65 63.91 -66.70
CA GLN A 96 -28.95 64.12 -67.35
C GLN A 96 -29.92 64.89 -66.45
N HIS A 97 -29.91 64.58 -65.16
CA HIS A 97 -30.66 65.35 -64.16
C HIS A 97 -30.21 66.81 -64.13
N GLY A 98 -28.90 67.06 -64.07
CA GLY A 98 -28.36 68.42 -64.05
C GLY A 98 -28.66 69.18 -65.33
N ARG A 99 -28.56 68.52 -66.48
CA ARG A 99 -28.93 69.08 -67.78
C ARG A 99 -30.42 69.45 -67.85
N SER A 100 -31.29 68.56 -67.37
CA SER A 100 -32.74 68.75 -67.33
C SER A 100 -33.12 69.91 -66.41
N GLU A 101 -32.64 69.91 -65.16
CA GLU A 101 -32.96 70.94 -64.18
C GLU A 101 -32.44 72.32 -64.60
N ARG A 102 -31.22 72.40 -65.15
CA ARG A 102 -30.64 73.65 -65.65
C ARG A 102 -31.43 74.25 -66.81
N SER A 103 -32.07 73.40 -67.63
CA SER A 103 -32.92 73.87 -68.74
C SER A 103 -34.28 74.41 -68.29
N ARG A 104 -34.71 74.04 -67.09
CA ARG A 104 -36.00 74.43 -66.49
C ARG A 104 -35.89 75.61 -65.54
N CYS A 105 -34.84 75.62 -64.71
CA CYS A 105 -34.70 76.58 -63.63
C CYS A 105 -33.26 77.03 -63.40
N TYR A 106 -33.13 78.25 -62.91
CA TYR A 106 -31.90 78.86 -62.44
C TYR A 106 -31.93 78.92 -60.92
N VAL A 107 -30.87 78.41 -60.29
CA VAL A 107 -30.78 78.21 -58.85
C VAL A 107 -29.59 78.99 -58.29
N ASN A 108 -29.74 80.31 -58.12
CA ASN A 108 -28.60 81.17 -57.78
C ASN A 108 -28.61 81.74 -56.36
N SER A 109 -29.78 81.84 -55.76
CA SER A 109 -29.99 82.63 -54.55
C SER A 109 -30.81 81.87 -53.52
N PHE A 110 -30.68 82.32 -52.29
CA PHE A 110 -31.48 81.85 -51.18
C PHE A 110 -32.53 82.88 -50.80
N SER A 111 -33.66 82.37 -50.30
CA SER A 111 -34.69 83.13 -49.59
C SER A 111 -34.87 82.53 -48.19
N ASP A 112 -35.69 83.18 -47.36
CA ASP A 112 -36.08 82.62 -46.06
C ASP A 112 -36.76 81.25 -46.20
N ALA A 113 -37.40 80.99 -47.35
CA ALA A 113 -37.99 79.69 -47.70
C ALA A 113 -36.96 78.67 -48.24
N GLY A 114 -35.75 79.11 -48.55
CA GLY A 114 -34.61 78.30 -48.99
C GLY A 114 -34.16 78.54 -50.41
N LEU A 115 -33.58 77.50 -51.03
CA LEU A 115 -32.99 77.55 -52.36
C LEU A 115 -34.04 77.97 -53.40
N VAL A 116 -33.86 79.15 -53.99
CA VAL A 116 -34.84 79.74 -54.91
C VAL A 116 -34.63 79.18 -56.31
N ARG A 117 -35.68 78.57 -56.86
CA ARG A 117 -35.72 78.16 -58.27
C ARG A 117 -36.44 79.22 -59.09
N VAL A 118 -35.69 79.92 -59.93
CA VAL A 118 -36.26 80.89 -60.87
C VAL A 118 -36.49 80.19 -62.21
N ALA A 119 -37.72 80.16 -62.69
CA ALA A 119 -38.02 79.59 -64.00
C ALA A 119 -37.26 80.36 -65.08
N GLY A 120 -36.53 79.63 -65.94
CA GLY A 120 -35.74 80.24 -66.99
C GLY A 120 -35.37 79.22 -68.05
N SER A 121 -35.56 79.56 -69.32
CA SER A 121 -35.15 78.73 -70.44
C SER A 121 -33.71 79.10 -70.83
N TRP A 122 -32.75 78.31 -70.36
CA TRP A 122 -31.36 78.42 -70.79
C TRP A 122 -31.05 77.30 -71.78
N VAL A 123 -30.48 77.67 -72.93
CA VAL A 123 -29.93 76.69 -73.87
C VAL A 123 -28.66 76.13 -73.25
N PHE A 124 -28.67 74.83 -72.94
CA PHE A 124 -27.52 74.13 -72.39
C PHE A 124 -26.38 74.13 -73.42
N SER A 125 -25.33 74.92 -73.18
CA SER A 125 -24.22 75.05 -74.12
C SER A 125 -23.23 73.87 -74.01
N PRO A 126 -22.52 73.51 -75.10
CA PRO A 126 -21.51 72.45 -75.08
C PRO A 126 -20.37 72.69 -74.06
N GLN A 127 -20.11 73.95 -73.69
CA GLN A 127 -19.10 74.29 -72.69
C GLN A 127 -19.51 73.78 -71.30
N TRP A 128 -20.78 73.88 -70.94
CA TRP A 128 -21.28 73.35 -69.66
C TRP A 128 -21.22 71.83 -69.61
N GLU A 129 -21.48 71.15 -70.74
CA GLU A 129 -21.34 69.70 -70.83
C GLU A 129 -19.90 69.25 -70.52
N ALA A 130 -18.92 69.96 -71.09
CA ALA A 130 -17.50 69.67 -70.88
C ALA A 130 -17.06 69.83 -69.41
N ILE A 131 -17.72 70.68 -68.64
CA ILE A 131 -17.41 70.93 -67.21
C ILE A 131 -18.19 69.98 -66.30
N LEU A 132 -19.49 69.80 -66.56
CA LEU A 132 -20.38 69.04 -65.68
C LEU A 132 -20.09 67.54 -65.74
N ARG A 133 -19.82 66.99 -66.94
CA ARG A 133 -19.64 65.53 -67.13
C ARG A 133 -18.46 64.97 -66.33
N PRO A 134 -17.25 65.58 -66.31
CA PRO A 134 -16.15 65.13 -65.45
C PRO A 134 -16.49 65.16 -63.96
N ARG A 135 -17.13 66.24 -63.47
CA ARG A 135 -17.50 66.40 -62.06
C ARG A 135 -18.55 65.36 -61.61
N CYS A 136 -19.54 65.07 -62.46
CA CYS A 136 -20.50 63.99 -62.20
C CYS A 136 -19.83 62.61 -62.19
N SER A 137 -18.86 62.38 -63.08
CA SER A 137 -18.09 61.12 -63.11
C SER A 137 -17.22 60.94 -61.86
N GLU A 138 -16.59 62.02 -61.40
CA GLU A 138 -15.76 62.01 -60.19
C GLU A 138 -16.59 61.71 -58.94
N LEU A 139 -17.74 62.38 -58.78
CA LEU A 139 -18.67 62.12 -57.68
C LEU A 139 -19.20 60.68 -57.74
N ALA A 140 -19.59 60.20 -58.93
CA ALA A 140 -20.10 58.86 -59.12
C ALA A 140 -19.07 57.76 -58.77
N GLY A 141 -17.77 58.03 -58.93
CA GLY A 141 -16.72 57.11 -58.51
C GLY A 141 -16.54 57.03 -56.99
N GLN A 142 -16.93 58.07 -56.25
CA GLN A 142 -16.74 58.14 -54.79
C GLN A 142 -17.93 57.61 -53.99
N LEU A 143 -19.15 57.74 -54.49
CA LEU A 143 -20.35 57.30 -53.78
C LEU A 143 -20.35 55.81 -53.45
N PRO A 144 -19.94 54.87 -54.34
CA PRO A 144 -19.83 53.45 -54.00
C PRO A 144 -18.76 53.14 -52.96
N ALA A 145 -17.64 53.87 -52.98
CA ALA A 145 -16.56 53.69 -52.00
C ALA A 145 -16.99 54.13 -50.59
N ALA A 146 -17.76 55.21 -50.50
CA ALA A 146 -18.34 55.68 -49.24
C ALA A 146 -19.36 54.67 -48.66
N ASP A 147 -20.21 54.10 -49.51
CA ASP A 147 -21.17 53.05 -49.11
C ASP A 147 -20.46 51.77 -48.64
N ALA A 148 -19.43 51.33 -49.36
CA ALA A 148 -18.63 50.16 -48.97
C ALA A 148 -17.91 50.36 -47.62
N GLN A 149 -17.36 51.56 -47.38
CA GLN A 149 -16.73 51.90 -46.11
C GLN A 149 -17.74 51.91 -44.95
N ALA A 150 -18.91 52.51 -45.16
CA ALA A 150 -19.97 52.52 -44.15
C ALA A 150 -20.46 51.11 -43.78
N GLN A 151 -20.59 50.23 -44.78
CA GLN A 151 -20.96 48.82 -44.55
C GLN A 151 -19.84 48.05 -43.82
N ALA A 152 -18.57 48.36 -44.10
CA ALA A 152 -17.44 47.79 -43.36
C ALA A 152 -17.47 48.24 -41.88
N ASP A 153 -17.70 49.53 -41.65
CA ASP A 153 -17.75 50.11 -40.30
C ASP A 153 -18.96 49.61 -39.49
N GLU A 154 -20.09 49.29 -40.12
CA GLU A 154 -21.25 48.70 -39.43
C GLU A 154 -21.04 47.21 -39.08
N THR A 155 -20.27 46.48 -39.90
CA THR A 155 -20.05 45.03 -39.71
C THR A 155 -18.91 44.72 -38.75
N ALA A 156 -17.90 45.59 -38.63
CA ALA A 156 -16.79 45.45 -37.68
C ALA A 156 -17.25 45.28 -36.20
N PRO A 157 -18.12 46.12 -35.62
CA PRO A 157 -18.57 45.94 -34.24
C PRO A 157 -19.44 44.70 -34.07
N LYS A 158 -20.19 44.29 -35.10
CA LYS A 158 -20.96 43.03 -35.08
C LYS A 158 -20.04 41.82 -35.03
N ARG A 159 -18.93 41.83 -35.79
CA ARG A 159 -17.90 40.79 -35.74
C ARG A 159 -17.22 40.73 -34.39
N HIS A 160 -16.78 41.88 -33.87
CA HIS A 160 -16.18 41.96 -32.53
C HIS A 160 -17.12 41.39 -31.45
N ARG A 161 -18.41 41.74 -31.46
CA ARG A 161 -19.39 41.19 -30.49
C ARG A 161 -19.59 39.68 -30.63
N LEU A 162 -19.45 39.13 -31.84
CA LEU A 162 -19.54 37.68 -32.06
C LEU A 162 -18.27 36.97 -31.59
N GLU A 163 -17.11 37.58 -31.76
CA GLU A 163 -15.84 37.08 -31.23
C GLU A 163 -15.84 37.10 -29.70
N GLU A 164 -16.23 38.21 -29.08
CA GLU A 164 -16.38 38.34 -27.63
C GLU A 164 -17.33 37.28 -27.05
N ARG A 165 -18.48 37.04 -27.71
CA ARG A 165 -19.41 35.96 -27.29
C ARG A 165 -18.81 34.56 -27.43
N ARG A 166 -17.96 34.32 -28.42
CA ARG A 166 -17.28 33.03 -28.57
C ARG A 166 -16.24 32.85 -27.48
N GLU A 167 -15.51 33.89 -27.13
CA GLU A 167 -14.57 33.87 -26.01
C GLU A 167 -15.29 33.66 -24.68
N GLU A 168 -16.42 34.33 -24.44
CA GLU A 168 -17.28 34.10 -23.28
C GLU A 168 -17.79 32.66 -23.21
N GLN A 169 -18.23 32.09 -24.33
CA GLN A 169 -18.65 30.69 -24.40
C GLN A 169 -17.50 29.72 -24.11
N GLN A 170 -16.32 29.95 -24.69
CA GLN A 170 -15.13 29.13 -24.41
C GLN A 170 -14.69 29.23 -22.94
N LEU A 171 -14.79 30.40 -22.32
CA LEU A 171 -14.50 30.57 -20.90
C LEU A 171 -15.54 29.85 -20.03
N ALA A 172 -16.82 29.89 -20.39
CA ALA A 172 -17.87 29.16 -19.68
C ALA A 172 -17.67 27.63 -19.75
N GLU A 173 -17.36 27.09 -20.94
CA GLU A 173 -17.05 25.66 -21.13
C GLU A 173 -15.82 25.23 -20.31
N ARG A 174 -14.78 26.07 -20.26
CA ARG A 174 -13.59 25.80 -19.44
C ARG A 174 -13.88 25.84 -17.94
N LEU A 175 -14.74 26.75 -17.49
CA LEU A 175 -15.16 26.81 -16.08
C LEU A 175 -15.95 25.56 -15.68
N GLU A 176 -16.89 25.12 -16.52
CA GLU A 176 -17.66 23.89 -16.29
C GLU A 176 -16.75 22.65 -16.22
N ALA A 177 -15.75 22.55 -17.12
CA ALA A 177 -14.77 21.47 -17.09
C ALA A 177 -13.96 21.46 -15.78
N VAL A 178 -13.47 22.63 -15.34
CA VAL A 178 -12.71 22.75 -14.08
C VAL A 178 -13.59 22.44 -12.86
N GLU A 179 -14.86 22.84 -12.86
CA GLU A 179 -15.80 22.50 -11.79
C GLU A 179 -16.05 20.99 -11.71
N SER A 180 -16.18 20.32 -12.85
CA SER A 180 -16.30 18.85 -12.91
C SER A 180 -15.04 18.14 -12.39
N GLU A 181 -13.84 18.60 -12.76
CA GLU A 181 -12.57 18.05 -12.26
C GLU A 181 -12.44 18.25 -10.74
N LEU A 182 -12.81 19.43 -10.23
CA LEU A 182 -12.81 19.71 -8.80
C LEU A 182 -13.78 18.80 -8.03
N GLN A 183 -14.93 18.48 -8.62
CA GLN A 183 -15.90 17.57 -8.01
C GLN A 183 -15.37 16.14 -7.96
N ALA A 184 -14.77 15.65 -9.05
CA ALA A 184 -14.11 14.34 -9.08
C ALA A 184 -12.98 14.24 -8.03
N ALA A 185 -12.13 15.26 -7.93
CA ALA A 185 -11.06 15.31 -6.93
C ALA A 185 -11.60 15.29 -5.48
N LYS A 186 -12.73 15.94 -5.21
CA LYS A 186 -13.38 15.88 -3.89
C LYS A 186 -13.89 14.48 -3.55
N GLU A 187 -14.43 13.77 -4.54
CA GLU A 187 -14.89 12.39 -4.36
C GLU A 187 -13.72 11.44 -4.10
N GLU A 188 -12.60 11.58 -4.82
CA GLU A 188 -11.37 10.82 -4.56
C GLU A 188 -10.83 11.08 -3.14
N VAL A 189 -10.78 12.33 -2.69
CA VAL A 189 -10.35 12.68 -1.32
C VAL A 189 -11.28 12.05 -0.27
N ALA A 190 -12.60 12.03 -0.51
CA ALA A 190 -13.54 11.38 0.40
C ALA A 190 -13.34 9.86 0.45
N GLN A 191 -13.05 9.21 -0.68
CA GLN A 191 -12.73 7.78 -0.74
C GLN A 191 -11.43 7.47 0.02
N HIS A 192 -10.36 8.23 -0.21
CA HIS A 192 -9.10 8.05 0.50
C HIS A 192 -9.24 8.29 1.99
N LYS A 193 -10.05 9.26 2.42
CA LYS A 193 -10.35 9.47 3.84
C LYS A 193 -11.01 8.23 4.47
N THR A 194 -12.00 7.65 3.78
CA THR A 194 -12.68 6.43 4.24
C THR A 194 -11.72 5.23 4.31
N GLN A 195 -10.84 5.07 3.30
CA GLN A 195 -9.81 4.02 3.31
C GLN A 195 -8.83 4.20 4.47
N ASN A 196 -8.43 5.44 4.77
CA ASN A 196 -7.52 5.73 5.88
C ASN A 196 -8.16 5.44 7.24
N GLU A 197 -9.45 5.76 7.40
CA GLU A 197 -10.22 5.39 8.60
C GLU A 197 -10.30 3.86 8.76
N GLN A 198 -10.51 3.10 7.68
CA GLN A 198 -10.50 1.64 7.69
C GLN A 198 -9.13 1.05 8.05
N LEU A 199 -8.05 1.59 7.47
CA LEU A 199 -6.68 1.16 7.80
C LEU A 199 -6.30 1.49 9.25
N SER A 200 -6.74 2.65 9.75
CA SER A 200 -6.54 3.04 11.15
C SER A 200 -7.25 2.06 12.09
N ALA A 201 -8.51 1.70 11.82
CA ALA A 201 -9.24 0.73 12.61
C ALA A 201 -8.57 -0.66 12.57
N GLY A 202 -8.13 -1.11 11.38
CA GLY A 202 -7.39 -2.37 11.23
C GLY A 202 -6.06 -2.38 11.98
N LEU A 203 -5.36 -1.24 12.07
CA LEU A 203 -4.14 -1.10 12.86
C LEU A 203 -4.41 -1.23 14.37
N GLU A 204 -5.49 -0.62 14.87
CA GLU A 204 -5.90 -0.73 16.27
C GLU A 204 -6.27 -2.17 16.64
N ASP A 205 -7.02 -2.87 15.79
CA ASP A 205 -7.37 -4.28 15.98
C ASP A 205 -6.12 -5.18 15.98
N ALA A 206 -5.18 -4.94 15.06
CA ALA A 206 -3.91 -5.67 15.00
C ALA A 206 -3.04 -5.42 16.24
N GLN A 207 -3.01 -4.19 16.76
CA GLN A 207 -2.32 -3.85 18.00
C GLN A 207 -2.97 -4.52 19.21
N ALA A 208 -4.29 -4.60 19.27
CA ALA A 208 -5.01 -5.31 20.33
C ALA A 208 -4.71 -6.82 20.31
N ALA A 209 -4.73 -7.45 19.13
CA ALA A 209 -4.36 -8.85 18.96
C ALA A 209 -2.89 -9.12 19.34
N ALA A 210 -1.97 -8.24 18.96
CA ALA A 210 -0.57 -8.34 19.35
C ALA A 210 -0.38 -8.21 20.87
N ALA A 211 -1.13 -7.32 21.52
CA ALA A 211 -1.11 -7.17 22.97
C ALA A 211 -1.65 -8.42 23.69
N GLU A 212 -2.69 -9.05 23.15
CA GLU A 212 -3.20 -10.33 23.66
C GLU A 212 -2.16 -11.45 23.53
N LYS A 213 -1.54 -11.61 22.36
CA LYS A 213 -0.46 -12.60 22.16
C LYS A 213 0.75 -12.35 23.04
N GLN A 214 1.09 -11.09 23.29
CA GLN A 214 2.13 -10.76 24.26
C GLN A 214 1.76 -11.20 25.69
N ARG A 215 0.50 -11.05 26.10
CA ARG A 215 0.03 -11.54 27.43
C ARG A 215 0.07 -13.06 27.50
N GLU A 216 -0.40 -13.77 26.47
CA GLU A 216 -0.31 -15.24 26.38
C GLU A 216 1.14 -15.72 26.51
N LEU A 217 2.07 -15.06 25.80
CA LEU A 217 3.50 -15.39 25.86
C LEU A 217 4.08 -15.18 27.27
N GLN A 218 3.70 -14.11 27.96
CA GLN A 218 4.15 -13.87 29.33
C GLN A 218 3.57 -14.89 30.32
N ALA A 219 2.29 -15.27 30.14
CA ALA A 219 1.67 -16.32 30.95
C ALA A 219 2.37 -17.68 30.74
N ALA A 220 2.66 -18.05 29.50
CA ALA A 220 3.39 -19.27 29.17
C ALA A 220 4.83 -19.27 29.73
N LYS A 221 5.52 -18.12 29.69
CA LYS A 221 6.84 -17.98 30.33
C LYS A 221 6.78 -18.24 31.83
N HIS A 222 5.80 -17.65 32.51
CA HIS A 222 5.61 -17.86 33.94
C HIS A 222 5.28 -19.33 34.28
N GLU A 223 4.47 -20.00 33.47
CA GLU A 223 4.18 -21.42 33.64
C GLU A 223 5.46 -22.29 33.46
N CYS A 224 6.29 -21.98 32.46
CA CYS A 224 7.58 -22.65 32.28
C CYS A 224 8.53 -22.43 33.46
N GLU A 225 8.56 -21.23 34.04
CA GLU A 225 9.34 -20.93 35.25
C GLU A 225 8.85 -21.79 36.44
N LEU A 226 7.55 -21.85 36.68
CA LEU A 226 6.95 -22.68 37.73
C LEU A 226 7.24 -24.18 37.54
N LEU A 227 7.16 -24.68 36.31
CA LEU A 227 7.49 -26.07 36.00
C LEU A 227 8.98 -26.36 36.22
N THR A 228 9.85 -25.39 35.92
CA THR A 228 11.29 -25.49 36.16
C THR A 228 11.59 -25.56 37.66
N GLU A 229 10.97 -24.69 38.46
CA GLU A 229 11.09 -24.72 39.93
C GLU A 229 10.59 -26.06 40.51
N ARG A 230 9.45 -26.58 40.01
CA ARG A 230 8.91 -27.87 40.43
C ARG A 230 9.82 -29.03 40.07
N LEU A 231 10.41 -29.01 38.86
CA LEU A 231 11.39 -30.02 38.45
C LEU A 231 12.62 -30.00 39.36
N GLN A 232 13.13 -28.82 39.70
CA GLN A 232 14.24 -28.67 40.63
C GLN A 232 13.90 -29.23 42.02
N ALA A 233 12.73 -28.89 42.56
CA ALA A 233 12.27 -29.43 43.85
C ALA A 233 12.18 -30.97 43.85
N MET A 234 11.64 -31.57 42.77
CA MET A 234 11.59 -33.03 42.64
C MET A 234 13.00 -33.67 42.53
N GLN A 235 13.95 -32.98 41.90
CA GLN A 235 15.35 -33.44 41.85
C GLN A 235 16.00 -33.40 43.23
N ASP A 236 15.77 -32.33 43.99
CA ASP A 236 16.29 -32.17 45.36
C ASP A 236 15.68 -33.22 46.31
N GLU A 237 14.37 -33.47 46.21
CA GLU A 237 13.70 -34.56 46.94
C GLU A 237 14.26 -35.93 46.55
N GLY A 238 14.50 -36.16 45.25
CA GLY A 238 15.12 -37.39 44.76
C GLY A 238 16.52 -37.60 45.31
N ALA A 239 17.33 -36.54 45.41
CA ALA A 239 18.64 -36.58 46.04
C ALA A 239 18.56 -36.90 47.54
N ALA A 240 17.64 -36.26 48.27
CA ALA A 240 17.42 -36.53 49.69
C ALA A 240 16.96 -37.98 49.95
N GLN A 241 16.04 -38.50 49.13
CA GLN A 241 15.60 -39.90 49.22
C GLN A 241 16.73 -40.88 48.93
N LYS A 242 17.61 -40.56 47.97
CA LYS A 242 18.79 -41.37 47.66
C LYS A 242 19.75 -41.42 48.86
N GLU A 243 20.04 -40.26 49.46
CA GLU A 243 20.87 -40.19 50.67
C GLU A 243 20.27 -40.98 51.83
N GLN A 244 18.95 -40.86 52.05
CA GLN A 244 18.25 -41.63 53.08
C GLN A 244 18.34 -43.15 52.84
N ARG A 245 18.21 -43.61 51.58
CA ARG A 245 18.37 -45.03 51.22
C ARG A 245 19.79 -45.52 51.48
N GLU A 246 20.80 -44.72 51.13
CA GLU A 246 22.20 -45.05 51.42
C GLU A 246 22.45 -45.12 52.93
N GLN A 247 21.87 -44.21 53.72
CA GLN A 247 21.97 -44.24 55.18
C GLN A 247 21.30 -45.49 55.77
N LEU A 248 20.10 -45.85 55.30
CA LEU A 248 19.41 -47.07 55.73
C LEU A 248 20.18 -48.34 55.33
N ALA A 249 20.74 -48.37 54.13
CA ALA A 249 21.59 -49.48 53.68
C ALA A 249 22.83 -49.64 54.58
N ARG A 250 23.50 -48.53 54.95
CA ARG A 250 24.62 -48.55 55.90
C ARG A 250 24.20 -49.09 57.27
N ARG A 251 23.04 -48.67 57.80
CA ARG A 251 22.51 -49.15 59.08
C ARG A 251 22.17 -50.64 59.04
N LEU A 252 21.59 -51.11 57.95
CA LEU A 252 21.25 -52.52 57.76
C LEU A 252 22.52 -53.38 57.69
N ALA A 253 23.53 -52.95 56.93
CA ALA A 253 24.83 -53.63 56.88
C ALA A 253 25.52 -53.71 58.25
N ALA A 254 25.46 -52.63 59.06
CA ALA A 254 25.98 -52.62 60.41
C ALA A 254 25.23 -53.60 61.34
N ALA A 255 23.90 -53.63 61.26
CA ALA A 255 23.08 -54.57 62.04
C ALA A 255 23.32 -56.04 61.64
N GLU A 256 23.50 -56.30 60.34
CA GLU A 256 23.86 -57.64 59.84
C GLU A 256 25.24 -58.10 60.35
N ALA A 257 26.23 -57.20 60.38
CA ALA A 257 27.55 -57.48 60.95
C ALA A 257 27.48 -57.77 62.45
N GLU A 258 26.71 -56.98 63.21
CA GLU A 258 26.50 -57.22 64.65
C GLU A 258 25.79 -58.57 64.89
N ALA A 259 24.77 -58.88 64.09
CA ALA A 259 24.08 -60.16 64.18
C ALA A 259 24.98 -61.35 63.82
N ALA A 260 25.88 -61.20 62.83
CA ALA A 260 26.88 -62.21 62.51
C ALA A 260 27.88 -62.40 63.66
N GLY A 261 28.34 -61.31 64.29
CA GLY A 261 29.18 -61.35 65.48
C GLY A 261 28.51 -62.11 66.64
N LYS A 262 27.26 -61.77 66.96
CA LYS A 262 26.48 -62.47 67.99
C LYS A 262 26.26 -63.95 67.69
N ARG A 263 26.05 -64.33 66.42
CA ARG A 263 25.95 -65.75 66.03
C ARG A 263 27.26 -66.50 66.28
N SER A 264 28.40 -65.90 65.94
CA SER A 264 29.71 -66.47 66.23
C SER A 264 29.96 -66.62 67.74
N ASP A 265 29.54 -65.63 68.54
CA ASP A 265 29.61 -65.72 70.00
C ASP A 265 28.71 -66.83 70.56
N VAL A 266 27.47 -66.95 70.06
CA VAL A 266 26.55 -68.04 70.45
C VAL A 266 27.15 -69.40 70.09
N GLN A 267 27.73 -69.54 68.89
CA GLN A 267 28.39 -70.77 68.48
C GLN A 267 29.58 -71.09 69.40
N ARG A 268 30.43 -70.11 69.72
CA ARG A 268 31.54 -70.28 70.66
C ARG A 268 31.05 -70.73 72.04
N LEU A 269 30.00 -70.10 72.56
CA LEU A 269 29.40 -70.46 73.84
C LEU A 269 28.80 -71.87 73.82
N GLN A 270 28.18 -72.29 72.71
CA GLN A 270 27.72 -73.66 72.51
C GLN A 270 28.87 -74.66 72.53
N ASP A 271 29.94 -74.39 71.78
CA ASP A 271 31.14 -75.25 71.76
C ASP A 271 31.79 -75.35 73.16
N GLU A 272 31.82 -74.25 73.92
CA GLU A 272 32.27 -74.23 75.32
C GLU A 272 31.34 -75.06 76.23
N CYS A 273 30.02 -74.95 76.05
CA CYS A 273 29.06 -75.76 76.80
C CYS A 273 29.21 -77.25 76.48
N ASP A 274 29.43 -77.62 75.23
CA ASP A 274 29.62 -79.01 74.83
C ASP A 274 30.95 -79.57 75.38
N LYS A 275 32.03 -78.78 75.38
CA LYS A 275 33.28 -79.12 76.10
C LYS A 275 33.04 -79.33 77.59
N HIS A 276 32.25 -78.48 78.23
CA HIS A 276 31.89 -78.64 79.64
C HIS A 276 31.05 -79.90 79.89
N LYS A 277 30.08 -80.21 79.03
CA LYS A 277 29.32 -81.47 79.09
C LYS A 277 30.23 -82.68 78.94
N GLU A 278 31.17 -82.64 78.00
CA GLU A 278 32.14 -83.71 77.80
C GLU A 278 33.05 -83.88 79.03
N CYS A 279 33.56 -82.78 79.60
CA CYS A 279 34.34 -82.80 80.83
C CYS A 279 33.53 -83.34 82.03
N CYS A 280 32.26 -82.94 82.16
CA CYS A 280 31.36 -83.51 83.17
C CYS A 280 31.14 -85.00 82.94
N ALA A 281 30.91 -85.46 81.71
CA ALA A 281 30.78 -86.88 81.40
C ALA A 281 32.06 -87.67 81.72
N GLN A 282 33.23 -87.09 81.45
CA GLN A 282 34.52 -87.66 81.83
C GLN A 282 34.70 -87.73 83.36
N LEU A 283 34.30 -86.69 84.10
CA LEU A 283 34.32 -86.70 85.57
C LEU A 283 33.33 -87.72 86.14
N THR A 284 32.13 -87.82 85.58
CA THR A 284 31.13 -88.85 85.94
C THR A 284 31.69 -90.25 85.68
N ASN A 285 32.37 -90.48 84.56
CA ASN A 285 33.04 -91.75 84.28
C ASN A 285 34.22 -92.03 85.23
N ARG A 286 34.98 -91.00 85.62
CA ARG A 286 36.05 -91.13 86.62
C ARG A 286 35.50 -91.43 88.02
N LEU A 287 34.36 -90.85 88.38
CA LEU A 287 33.63 -91.14 89.61
C LEU A 287 33.10 -92.59 89.60
N ALA A 288 32.55 -93.05 88.48
CA ALA A 288 32.13 -94.45 88.32
C ALA A 288 33.30 -95.45 88.42
N VAL A 289 34.54 -95.03 88.12
CA VAL A 289 35.76 -95.83 88.34
C VAL A 289 36.21 -95.80 89.80
N VAL A 290 36.09 -94.66 90.48
CA VAL A 290 36.46 -94.50 91.91
C VAL A 290 35.46 -95.21 92.84
N GLU A 291 34.20 -95.42 92.42
CA GLU A 291 33.19 -96.22 93.15
C GLU A 291 33.55 -97.71 93.33
N THR A 292 34.71 -98.17 92.83
CA THR A 292 35.21 -99.55 93.02
C THR A 292 36.41 -99.69 93.96
N SER A 293 36.88 -98.60 94.59
CA SER A 293 37.93 -98.67 95.63
C SER A 293 37.47 -97.98 96.92
N THR A 294 36.98 -98.79 97.85
CA THR A 294 36.58 -98.40 99.21
C THR A 294 37.76 -97.86 100.00
N ASP A 295 37.70 -96.58 100.41
CA ASP A 295 38.20 -96.08 101.70
C ASP A 295 37.90 -94.59 101.89
N LYS A 296 37.00 -94.26 102.83
CA LYS A 296 36.83 -93.01 103.64
C LYS A 296 37.06 -91.62 103.00
N ALA A 297 37.15 -91.49 101.68
CA ALA A 297 37.12 -90.22 100.92
C ALA A 297 35.70 -89.87 100.42
N ASP A 298 34.72 -90.76 100.63
CA ASP A 298 33.38 -90.75 100.03
C ASP A 298 32.47 -89.59 100.47
N VAL A 299 32.76 -88.91 101.59
CA VAL A 299 31.94 -87.77 102.03
C VAL A 299 32.36 -86.47 101.33
N GLN A 300 33.64 -86.32 101.00
CA GLN A 300 34.16 -85.12 100.32
C GLN A 300 33.70 -85.08 98.86
N THR A 301 33.74 -86.21 98.16
CA THR A 301 33.25 -86.37 96.78
C THR A 301 31.73 -86.23 96.68
N LEU A 302 30.97 -86.71 97.65
CA LEU A 302 29.52 -86.48 97.69
C LEU A 302 29.17 -84.99 97.89
N LEU A 303 29.94 -84.26 98.69
CA LEU A 303 29.74 -82.82 98.88
C LEU A 303 30.12 -82.02 97.63
N GLU A 304 31.24 -82.34 96.98
CA GLU A 304 31.66 -81.72 95.72
C GLU A 304 30.67 -82.02 94.58
N ASN A 305 30.10 -83.24 94.53
CA ASN A 305 29.05 -83.59 93.58
C ASN A 305 27.74 -82.84 93.84
N ALA A 306 27.37 -82.61 95.10
CA ALA A 306 26.20 -81.79 95.43
C ALA A 306 26.39 -80.33 94.97
N VAL A 307 27.57 -79.74 95.22
CA VAL A 307 27.88 -78.37 94.77
C VAL A 307 27.95 -78.27 93.23
N LEU A 308 28.52 -79.27 92.56
CA LEU A 308 28.53 -79.31 91.09
C LEU A 308 27.13 -79.49 90.51
N LYS A 309 26.27 -80.30 91.16
CA LYS A 309 24.88 -80.47 90.76
C LYS A 309 24.08 -79.17 90.92
N ASP A 310 24.19 -78.50 92.06
CA ASP A 310 23.55 -77.19 92.29
C ASP A 310 24.02 -76.14 91.27
N ARG A 311 25.32 -76.16 90.92
CA ARG A 311 25.88 -75.26 89.91
C ARG A 311 25.40 -75.58 88.50
N CYS A 312 25.26 -76.86 88.14
CA CYS A 312 24.67 -77.29 86.88
C CYS A 312 23.19 -76.91 86.78
N GLU A 313 22.43 -77.04 87.87
CA GLU A 313 21.03 -76.59 87.93
C GLU A 313 20.93 -75.06 87.78
N LEU A 314 21.82 -74.30 88.44
CA LEU A 314 21.88 -72.85 88.30
C LEU A 314 22.25 -72.41 86.87
N LEU A 315 23.22 -73.07 86.23
CA LEU A 315 23.59 -72.80 84.85
C LEU A 315 22.45 -73.20 83.89
N GLY A 316 21.76 -74.30 84.15
CA GLY A 316 20.57 -74.71 83.40
C GLY A 316 19.48 -73.64 83.46
N GLN A 317 19.19 -73.10 84.65
CA GLN A 317 18.24 -72.00 84.81
C GLN A 317 18.68 -70.72 84.09
N GLN A 318 19.99 -70.40 84.09
CA GLN A 318 20.51 -69.24 83.36
C GLN A 318 20.40 -69.42 81.84
N VAL A 319 20.67 -70.62 81.32
CA VAL A 319 20.52 -70.95 79.90
C VAL A 319 19.05 -70.87 79.50
N SER A 320 18.13 -71.50 80.25
CA SER A 320 16.69 -71.40 79.94
C SER A 320 16.17 -69.96 80.00
N LYS A 321 16.70 -69.14 80.93
CA LYS A 321 16.36 -67.70 80.99
C LYS A 321 16.93 -66.92 79.81
N ALA A 322 18.11 -67.28 79.32
CA ALA A 322 18.72 -66.67 78.14
C ALA A 322 18.01 -67.08 76.85
N GLU A 323 17.64 -68.35 76.73
CA GLU A 323 16.84 -68.90 75.62
C GLU A 323 15.47 -68.23 75.55
N ALA A 324 14.75 -68.11 76.67
CA ALA A 324 13.47 -67.41 76.72
C ALA A 324 13.58 -65.93 76.28
N LYS A 325 14.65 -65.24 76.69
CA LYS A 325 14.91 -63.85 76.25
C LYS A 325 15.25 -63.75 74.76
N LEU A 326 15.92 -64.75 74.19
CA LEU A 326 16.22 -64.81 72.77
C LEU A 326 14.95 -65.08 71.97
N GLU A 327 14.11 -66.02 72.40
CA GLU A 327 12.80 -66.28 71.77
C GLU A 327 11.90 -65.04 71.80
N GLU A 328 11.87 -64.31 72.93
CA GLU A 328 11.12 -63.06 73.05
C GLU A 328 11.61 -62.01 72.03
N LYS A 329 12.92 -61.78 71.92
CA LYS A 329 13.49 -60.84 70.95
C LYS A 329 13.26 -61.28 69.51
N LEU A 330 13.29 -62.59 69.25
CA LEU A 330 13.07 -63.14 67.92
C LEU A 330 11.59 -62.99 67.52
N GLY A 331 10.66 -63.14 68.46
CA GLY A 331 9.25 -62.78 68.32
C GLY A 331 9.06 -61.30 67.99
N GLN A 332 9.68 -60.39 68.76
CA GLN A 332 9.61 -58.94 68.49
C GLN A 332 10.11 -58.56 67.09
N MET A 333 11.25 -59.12 66.64
CA MET A 333 11.75 -58.85 65.29
C MET A 333 10.83 -59.41 64.18
N GLN A 334 10.13 -60.52 64.44
CA GLN A 334 9.14 -61.05 63.49
C GLN A 334 7.91 -60.15 63.38
N GLU A 335 7.44 -59.58 64.50
CA GLU A 335 6.36 -58.60 64.51
C GLU A 335 6.75 -57.32 63.76
N GLU A 336 7.93 -56.75 64.06
CA GLU A 336 8.46 -55.58 63.35
C GLU A 336 8.57 -55.84 61.84
N LYS A 337 9.10 -57.01 61.44
CA LYS A 337 9.14 -57.42 60.04
C LYS A 337 7.75 -57.47 59.40
N GLY A 338 6.74 -57.90 60.15
CA GLY A 338 5.33 -57.86 59.75
C GLY A 338 4.85 -56.44 59.48
N VAL A 339 5.13 -55.51 60.40
CA VAL A 339 4.77 -54.08 60.28
C VAL A 339 5.44 -53.43 59.06
N TYR A 340 6.74 -53.67 58.85
CA TYR A 340 7.45 -53.14 57.67
C TYR A 340 6.89 -53.69 56.36
N LYS A 341 6.56 -54.98 56.31
CA LYS A 341 5.95 -55.60 55.12
C LYS A 341 4.60 -54.97 54.79
N GLU A 342 3.79 -54.67 55.80
CA GLU A 342 2.50 -54.02 55.58
C GLU A 342 2.67 -52.55 55.15
N ARG A 343 3.66 -51.83 55.70
CA ARG A 343 3.99 -50.48 55.26
C ARG A 343 4.44 -50.44 53.80
N CYS A 344 5.24 -51.41 53.35
CA CYS A 344 5.63 -51.52 51.94
C CYS A 344 4.41 -51.72 51.03
N ARG A 345 3.47 -52.62 51.40
CA ARG A 345 2.22 -52.81 50.64
C ARG A 345 1.35 -51.55 50.60
N GLN A 346 1.36 -50.75 51.66
CA GLN A 346 0.64 -49.48 51.69
C GLN A 346 1.24 -48.46 50.72
N LEU A 347 2.57 -48.34 50.68
CA LEU A 347 3.27 -47.45 49.75
C LEU A 347 3.09 -47.90 48.28
N GLU A 348 3.09 -49.21 48.02
CA GLU A 348 2.80 -49.75 46.69
C GLU A 348 1.39 -49.40 46.21
N ARG A 349 0.39 -49.45 47.10
CA ARG A 349 -0.98 -49.01 46.80
C ARG A 349 -1.04 -47.52 46.47
N GLN A 350 -0.41 -46.67 47.28
CA GLN A 350 -0.34 -45.22 47.03
C GLN A 350 0.34 -44.89 45.69
N LEU A 351 1.42 -45.60 45.35
CA LEU A 351 2.10 -45.44 44.06
C LEU A 351 1.20 -45.85 42.88
N ALA A 352 0.41 -46.91 43.03
CA ALA A 352 -0.52 -47.35 42.01
C ALA A 352 -1.66 -46.34 41.81
N GLU A 353 -2.24 -45.81 42.89
CA GLU A 353 -3.26 -44.76 42.86
C GLU A 353 -2.75 -43.49 42.16
N ALA A 354 -1.58 -42.98 42.55
CA ALA A 354 -0.97 -41.80 41.94
C ALA A 354 -0.68 -41.99 40.44
N LYS A 355 -0.32 -43.21 40.01
CA LYS A 355 -0.13 -43.54 38.59
C LYS A 355 -1.43 -43.52 37.80
N GLU A 356 -2.53 -43.98 38.38
CA GLU A 356 -3.85 -43.90 37.73
C GLU A 356 -4.35 -42.45 37.66
N GLU A 357 -4.16 -41.66 38.71
CA GLU A 357 -4.47 -40.22 38.69
C GLU A 357 -3.68 -39.48 37.61
N ALA A 358 -2.38 -39.76 37.48
CA ALA A 358 -1.55 -39.19 36.43
C ALA A 358 -2.02 -39.60 35.01
N LYS A 359 -2.51 -40.83 34.84
CA LYS A 359 -3.11 -41.27 33.57
C LYS A 359 -4.40 -40.52 33.26
N CYS A 360 -5.28 -40.33 34.26
CA CYS A 360 -6.51 -39.55 34.11
C CYS A 360 -6.22 -38.09 33.73
N LEU A 361 -5.27 -37.44 34.40
CA LEU A 361 -4.87 -36.07 34.08
C LEU A 361 -4.27 -35.97 32.66
N LYS A 362 -3.44 -36.95 32.26
CA LYS A 362 -2.90 -37.02 30.91
C LYS A 362 -3.99 -37.21 29.84
N ALA A 363 -5.01 -38.02 30.13
CA ALA A 363 -6.15 -38.23 29.23
C ALA A 363 -7.00 -36.95 29.09
N GLN A 364 -7.22 -36.24 30.20
CA GLN A 364 -7.92 -34.95 30.18
C GLN A 364 -7.17 -33.92 29.34
N LEU A 365 -5.84 -33.82 29.48
CA LEU A 365 -5.00 -32.90 28.72
C LEU A 365 -5.03 -33.16 27.20
N LEU A 366 -5.12 -34.44 26.79
CA LEU A 366 -5.23 -34.83 25.38
C LEU A 366 -6.63 -34.56 24.81
N SER A 367 -7.67 -34.62 25.64
CA SER A 367 -9.06 -34.35 25.23
C SER A 367 -9.41 -32.86 25.11
N THR A 368 -8.60 -31.96 25.65
CA THR A 368 -8.81 -30.50 25.60
C THR A 368 -8.13 -29.81 24.42
N THR A 369 -7.75 -30.54 23.37
CA THR A 369 -7.37 -29.91 22.09
C THR A 369 -8.66 -29.38 21.44
N PRO A 370 -8.91 -28.06 21.36
CA PRO A 370 -10.10 -27.57 20.68
C PRO A 370 -9.98 -27.93 19.21
N ALA A 371 -10.90 -28.75 18.73
CA ALA A 371 -11.14 -28.93 17.31
C ALA A 371 -11.58 -27.59 16.74
N SER A 372 -10.64 -26.88 16.11
CA SER A 372 -10.94 -25.75 15.25
C SER A 372 -11.83 -26.24 14.12
N ARG A 373 -13.12 -25.93 14.28
CA ARG A 373 -14.21 -26.16 13.34
C ARG A 373 -14.06 -25.17 12.19
N GLU A 374 -13.41 -25.59 11.10
CA GLU A 374 -13.60 -24.97 9.79
C GLU A 374 -14.72 -25.71 9.06
N GLU A 375 -15.93 -25.14 9.14
CA GLU A 375 -16.96 -25.34 8.13
C GLU A 375 -16.80 -24.25 7.06
N ALA A 376 -16.35 -24.61 5.85
CA ALA A 376 -16.67 -23.86 4.64
C ALA A 376 -16.77 -24.82 3.45
N SER A 377 -18.03 -24.98 3.03
CA SER A 377 -18.55 -25.70 1.88
C SER A 377 -17.89 -25.36 0.53
N GLY A 378 -17.62 -26.39 -0.27
CA GLY A 378 -17.42 -26.30 -1.73
C GLY A 378 -17.39 -27.69 -2.37
N PRO A 379 -18.37 -28.07 -3.22
CA PRO A 379 -18.44 -29.41 -3.80
C PRO A 379 -17.77 -29.46 -5.18
N GLY A 380 -16.91 -30.45 -5.43
CA GLY A 380 -16.39 -30.67 -6.79
C GLY A 380 -15.47 -31.88 -6.93
N SER A 381 -15.99 -32.90 -7.61
CA SER A 381 -15.29 -34.02 -8.30
C SER A 381 -14.42 -34.96 -7.47
N LYS A 382 -14.85 -36.19 -7.20
CA LYS A 382 -14.73 -37.38 -8.08
C LYS A 382 -13.29 -37.66 -8.54
N LEU A 383 -12.69 -38.73 -8.01
CA LEU A 383 -12.08 -39.87 -8.72
C LEU A 383 -11.37 -40.75 -7.68
N ALA A 384 -11.85 -41.98 -7.50
CA ALA A 384 -11.16 -43.22 -7.88
C ALA A 384 -9.99 -43.56 -6.93
N GLU A 385 -10.18 -44.49 -5.98
CA GLU A 385 -10.02 -45.95 -6.16
C GLU A 385 -8.54 -46.38 -6.17
N GLN A 386 -8.27 -47.45 -5.41
CA GLN A 386 -7.06 -48.31 -5.40
C GLN A 386 -5.90 -47.89 -4.48
N SER A 387 -5.78 -48.60 -3.36
CA SER A 387 -4.65 -49.51 -3.04
C SER A 387 -3.47 -48.76 -2.42
N GLY A 388 -2.72 -49.25 -1.45
CA GLY A 388 -2.34 -50.60 -1.11
C GLY A 388 -1.20 -50.51 -0.09
N VAL A 389 -0.82 -51.68 0.40
CA VAL A 389 0.04 -51.92 1.54
C VAL A 389 1.53 -51.75 1.21
N ALA A 390 2.27 -51.25 2.21
CA ALA A 390 3.71 -51.43 2.49
C ALA A 390 4.77 -50.75 1.60
N LYS A 391 5.78 -50.19 2.29
CA LYS A 391 7.17 -50.72 2.39
C LYS A 391 8.22 -49.61 2.28
N ALA A 392 9.27 -49.79 3.07
CA ALA A 392 10.43 -48.92 3.20
C ALA A 392 11.23 -48.72 1.90
N GLY A 393 11.89 -47.56 1.82
CA GLY A 393 13.10 -47.32 1.04
C GLY A 393 12.90 -46.62 -0.30
N GLY A 394 13.52 -45.44 -0.47
CA GLY A 394 13.60 -44.78 -1.77
C GLY A 394 14.11 -43.35 -1.68
N LEU A 395 15.42 -43.19 -1.86
CA LEU A 395 16.14 -41.95 -2.12
C LEU A 395 15.41 -41.16 -3.24
N VAL A 396 14.91 -39.97 -2.95
CA VAL A 396 14.32 -39.08 -3.96
C VAL A 396 15.43 -38.19 -4.51
N THR A 397 15.73 -38.38 -5.79
CA THR A 397 16.51 -37.48 -6.63
C THR A 397 15.85 -36.10 -6.62
N GLY A 398 16.55 -35.11 -6.05
CA GLY A 398 16.08 -33.74 -5.96
C GLY A 398 15.99 -33.09 -7.34
N GLN A 399 14.88 -32.40 -7.61
CA GLN A 399 14.82 -31.40 -8.66
C GLN A 399 15.86 -30.31 -8.38
N ALA A 400 16.69 -30.01 -9.37
CA ALA A 400 17.57 -28.85 -9.36
C ALA A 400 16.71 -27.58 -9.45
N VAL A 401 16.77 -26.73 -8.43
CA VAL A 401 16.16 -25.40 -8.48
C VAL A 401 17.28 -24.42 -8.76
N GLU A 402 17.17 -23.57 -9.77
CA GLU A 402 18.18 -22.57 -10.06
C GLU A 402 17.76 -21.25 -9.41
N VAL A 403 18.69 -20.60 -8.69
CA VAL A 403 18.46 -19.31 -8.06
C VAL A 403 19.19 -18.25 -8.89
N SER A 404 18.44 -17.37 -9.54
CA SER A 404 18.97 -16.17 -10.18
C SER A 404 18.98 -15.03 -9.17
N LEU A 405 20.17 -14.49 -8.89
CA LEU A 405 20.40 -13.34 -8.02
C LEU A 405 20.69 -12.12 -8.88
N GLU A 406 19.89 -11.06 -8.78
CA GLU A 406 20.16 -9.81 -9.49
C GLU A 406 20.67 -8.74 -8.52
N SER A 407 21.85 -8.19 -8.84
CA SER A 407 22.30 -6.89 -8.33
C SER A 407 22.10 -5.84 -9.41
N LEU A 408 22.26 -4.56 -9.06
CA LEU A 408 21.98 -3.39 -9.92
C LEU A 408 22.68 -3.42 -11.30
N ALA A 409 23.66 -4.28 -11.53
CA ALA A 409 24.39 -4.39 -12.80
C ALA A 409 24.68 -5.83 -13.29
N ALA A 410 24.25 -6.88 -12.59
CA ALA A 410 24.56 -8.27 -12.97
C ALA A 410 23.53 -9.29 -12.46
N ALA A 411 23.30 -10.35 -13.23
CA ALA A 411 22.52 -11.51 -12.83
C ALA A 411 23.43 -12.73 -12.68
N LEU A 412 23.37 -13.41 -11.53
CA LEU A 412 24.13 -14.63 -11.26
C LEU A 412 23.18 -15.81 -11.04
N GLN A 413 23.38 -16.88 -11.79
CA GLN A 413 22.67 -18.15 -11.60
C GLN A 413 23.49 -19.09 -10.70
N VAL A 414 22.90 -19.49 -9.57
CA VAL A 414 23.52 -20.38 -8.58
C VAL A 414 22.56 -21.47 -8.12
N MET A 415 23.08 -22.67 -7.91
CA MET A 415 22.30 -23.73 -7.25
C MET A 415 22.05 -23.40 -5.77
N PRO A 416 20.95 -23.90 -5.15
CA PRO A 416 20.49 -23.47 -3.83
C PRO A 416 21.43 -23.91 -2.71
N GLY A 417 22.26 -24.93 -2.98
CA GLY A 417 23.27 -25.46 -2.06
C GLY A 417 24.63 -24.76 -2.10
N HIS A 418 24.89 -23.87 -3.06
CA HIS A 418 26.14 -23.10 -3.08
C HIS A 418 26.18 -22.12 -1.91
N ALA A 419 27.33 -22.00 -1.27
CA ALA A 419 27.53 -21.05 -0.18
C ALA A 419 27.93 -19.68 -0.76
N ALA A 420 27.16 -18.65 -0.41
CA ALA A 420 27.49 -17.26 -0.66
C ALA A 420 28.04 -16.62 0.62
N GLN A 421 29.04 -15.75 0.48
CA GLN A 421 29.53 -14.93 1.59
C GLN A 421 28.64 -13.72 1.78
N VAL A 422 28.02 -13.63 2.96
CA VAL A 422 27.11 -12.56 3.37
C VAL A 422 27.76 -11.74 4.48
N ASP A 423 27.75 -10.42 4.32
CA ASP A 423 28.13 -9.48 5.36
C ASP A 423 26.90 -9.16 6.22
N ALA A 424 26.85 -9.76 7.42
CA ALA A 424 25.67 -9.66 8.27
C ALA A 424 25.46 -8.28 8.91
N LEU A 425 26.47 -7.39 8.90
CA LEU A 425 26.43 -6.13 9.67
C LEU A 425 27.19 -4.94 9.01
N GLY A 426 27.66 -5.06 7.77
CA GLY A 426 28.54 -4.05 7.17
C GLY A 426 29.94 -4.05 7.81
N GLU A 427 30.28 -5.12 8.52
CA GLU A 427 31.57 -5.33 9.16
C GLU A 427 32.26 -6.51 8.46
N LEU A 428 33.08 -6.18 7.44
CA LEU A 428 33.90 -7.12 6.65
C LEU A 428 34.73 -8.14 7.46
N ALA A 429 34.83 -7.98 8.78
CA ALA A 429 35.51 -8.90 9.70
C ALA A 429 34.74 -10.19 10.01
N LYS A 430 33.45 -10.31 9.66
CA LYS A 430 32.64 -11.53 9.91
C LYS A 430 31.82 -11.95 8.70
N LEU A 431 32.49 -12.56 7.73
CA LEU A 431 31.85 -13.21 6.59
C LEU A 431 31.13 -14.48 7.05
N LEU A 432 29.81 -14.52 6.90
CA LEU A 432 29.02 -15.73 7.11
C LEU A 432 28.78 -16.42 5.77
N HIS A 433 28.91 -17.74 5.74
CA HIS A 433 28.58 -18.54 4.57
C HIS A 433 27.12 -18.99 4.68
N GLN A 434 26.28 -18.50 3.77
CA GLN A 434 24.85 -18.83 3.72
C GLN A 434 24.53 -19.51 2.39
N ALA A 435 23.75 -20.58 2.45
CA ALA A 435 23.31 -21.27 1.23
C ALA A 435 22.48 -20.31 0.36
N ALA A 436 22.72 -20.27 -0.95
CA ALA A 436 22.08 -19.35 -1.88
C ALA A 436 20.55 -19.39 -1.82
N GLY A 437 19.96 -20.56 -1.55
CA GLY A 437 18.51 -20.72 -1.36
C GLY A 437 17.95 -20.10 -0.07
N LYS A 438 18.79 -19.51 0.78
CA LYS A 438 18.41 -18.82 2.02
C LYS A 438 18.66 -17.32 2.00
N LEU A 439 19.14 -16.77 0.89
CA LEU A 439 19.37 -15.33 0.75
C LEU A 439 18.03 -14.60 0.59
N ALA A 440 17.95 -13.37 1.11
CA ALA A 440 16.81 -12.49 0.98
C ALA A 440 17.19 -11.20 0.22
N VAL A 441 16.21 -10.56 -0.42
CA VAL A 441 16.40 -9.24 -1.05
C VAL A 441 16.85 -8.26 0.02
N GLY A 442 17.93 -7.53 -0.23
CA GLY A 442 18.59 -6.62 0.71
C GLY A 442 19.77 -7.22 1.48
N ASP A 443 20.02 -8.53 1.42
CA ASP A 443 21.25 -9.12 1.98
C ASP A 443 22.47 -8.60 1.21
N LEU A 444 23.54 -8.28 1.95
CA LEU A 444 24.81 -7.79 1.40
C LEU A 444 25.71 -8.97 1.04
N VAL A 445 25.86 -9.25 -0.24
CA VAL A 445 26.69 -10.36 -0.75
C VAL A 445 28.04 -9.80 -1.23
N VAL A 446 29.13 -10.46 -0.87
CA VAL A 446 30.49 -10.03 -1.23
C VAL A 446 30.85 -10.54 -2.62
N LEU A 447 31.08 -9.63 -3.56
CA LEU A 447 31.53 -9.94 -4.93
C LEU A 447 33.02 -10.35 -4.94
N ASP A 448 33.53 -10.89 -6.05
CA ASP A 448 34.99 -11.18 -6.18
C ASP A 448 35.88 -9.95 -6.00
N SER A 449 35.34 -8.76 -6.26
CA SER A 449 35.97 -7.48 -5.98
C SER A 449 36.24 -7.22 -4.49
N GLY A 450 35.60 -7.97 -3.59
CA GLY A 450 35.67 -7.80 -2.14
C GLY A 450 34.69 -6.77 -1.57
N ASP A 451 33.95 -6.06 -2.43
CA ASP A 451 32.93 -5.09 -2.02
C ASP A 451 31.57 -5.78 -1.79
N PRO A 452 30.87 -5.47 -0.68
CA PRO A 452 29.51 -5.98 -0.43
C PRO A 452 28.48 -5.20 -1.26
N GLU A 453 27.60 -5.92 -1.96
CA GLU A 453 26.49 -5.34 -2.72
C GLU A 453 25.14 -5.93 -2.27
N ALA A 454 24.12 -5.08 -2.15
CA ALA A 454 22.79 -5.51 -1.72
C ALA A 454 22.04 -6.19 -2.86
N LEU A 455 21.44 -7.36 -2.58
CA LEU A 455 20.58 -8.05 -3.54
C LEU A 455 19.33 -7.24 -3.85
N SER A 456 19.07 -6.98 -5.13
CA SER A 456 17.90 -6.21 -5.59
C SER A 456 16.70 -7.09 -5.93
N SER A 457 16.94 -8.32 -6.41
CA SER A 457 15.88 -9.30 -6.66
C SER A 457 16.42 -10.73 -6.51
N ILE A 458 15.53 -11.69 -6.24
CA ILE A 458 15.83 -13.12 -6.19
C ILE A 458 14.72 -13.85 -6.95
N HIS A 459 15.10 -14.59 -7.98
CA HIS A 459 14.18 -15.38 -8.80
C HIS A 459 14.56 -16.86 -8.70
N THR A 460 13.64 -17.70 -8.21
CA THR A 460 13.81 -19.16 -8.20
C THR A 460 13.03 -19.77 -9.35
N GLU A 461 13.74 -20.39 -10.29
CA GLU A 461 13.12 -21.11 -11.41
C GLU A 461 13.34 -22.63 -11.25
N PRO A 462 12.29 -23.45 -11.44
CA PRO A 462 12.44 -24.90 -11.47
C PRO A 462 13.16 -25.32 -12.76
N SER A 463 14.31 -25.97 -12.64
CA SER A 463 15.15 -26.42 -13.74
C SER A 463 15.08 -27.95 -13.90
N GLU A 464 14.87 -28.45 -15.12
CA GLU A 464 14.82 -29.89 -15.44
C GLU A 464 16.18 -30.39 -15.95
N GLY A 465 16.98 -31.04 -15.09
CA GLY A 465 17.98 -32.04 -15.51
C GLY A 465 19.45 -31.60 -15.66
N GLU A 466 20.33 -32.59 -15.50
CA GLU A 466 21.78 -32.52 -15.23
C GLU A 466 22.64 -32.13 -16.46
N GLU A 467 23.14 -30.90 -16.50
CA GLU A 467 24.49 -30.47 -16.94
C GLU A 467 24.52 -28.93 -17.08
N LEU A 468 25.25 -28.23 -16.20
CA LEU A 468 25.43 -26.77 -16.28
C LEU A 468 26.64 -26.45 -17.16
N GLN A 469 26.39 -26.13 -18.44
CA GLN A 469 27.34 -25.46 -19.30
C GLN A 469 27.19 -23.94 -19.11
N VAL A 470 28.07 -23.34 -18.31
CA VAL A 470 28.11 -21.89 -18.13
C VAL A 470 28.81 -21.27 -19.34
N VAL A 471 28.03 -20.77 -20.30
CA VAL A 471 28.53 -19.98 -21.44
C VAL A 471 28.30 -18.52 -21.14
N PHE A 472 29.37 -17.73 -21.09
CA PHE A 472 29.30 -16.27 -21.13
C PHE A 472 29.72 -15.79 -22.51
N GLU A 473 28.76 -15.30 -23.30
CA GLU A 473 29.02 -14.39 -24.41
C GLU A 473 27.84 -13.41 -24.60
N PRO A 474 28.10 -12.15 -25.01
CA PRO A 474 29.40 -11.58 -25.39
C PRO A 474 29.99 -10.60 -24.35
N ASP A 475 31.32 -10.67 -24.21
CA ASP A 475 32.29 -9.76 -23.58
C ASP A 475 31.78 -8.59 -22.71
N LEU A 476 31.89 -8.75 -21.38
CA LEU A 476 31.93 -7.66 -20.41
C LEU A 476 33.08 -7.88 -19.39
N PRO A 477 33.69 -6.80 -18.86
CA PRO A 477 34.90 -6.89 -18.04
C PRO A 477 34.62 -7.61 -16.71
N HIS A 478 35.40 -8.65 -16.47
CA HIS A 478 35.33 -9.61 -15.37
C HIS A 478 34.98 -9.00 -14.00
N ARG A 479 33.82 -9.38 -13.47
CA ARG A 479 33.53 -9.47 -12.03
C ARG A 479 32.80 -10.79 -11.81
N SER A 480 33.48 -11.72 -11.17
CA SER A 480 32.99 -13.04 -10.76
C SER A 480 32.45 -12.98 -9.33
N LEU A 481 31.84 -14.03 -8.82
CA LEU A 481 31.52 -14.15 -7.39
C LEU A 481 32.40 -15.23 -6.80
N LEU A 482 32.93 -14.99 -5.60
CA LEU A 482 33.78 -15.96 -4.90
C LEU A 482 32.85 -17.01 -4.26
N VAL A 483 32.48 -18.01 -5.05
CA VAL A 483 31.68 -19.16 -4.60
C VAL A 483 32.65 -20.20 -4.01
N CYS A 484 32.47 -20.55 -2.73
CA CYS A 484 33.24 -21.60 -2.05
C CYS A 484 32.46 -22.91 -1.94
#